data_AF-A0A7U6Y5I0-F1
#
_entry.id   AF-A0A7U6Y5I0-F1
#
_cell.length_a   1.000
_cell.length_b   1.000
_cell.length_c   1.000
_cell.angle_alpha   90.00
_cell.angle_beta   90.00
_cell.angle_gamma   90.00
#
_symmetry.space_group_name_H-M   'P 1'
#
loop_
_entity.id
_entity.type
_entity.pdbx_description
1 polymer ?
#
loop_
_entity_poly.entity_id
_entity_poly.type
_entity_poly.pdbx_seq_one_letter_code
_entity_poly.pdbx_strand_id
1 'polypeptide(L)'
;METKRPLLLMVLAVIAALQSAPAFAVGSLQRDQGYLSDVDKAAIENMQDLMGDRPDAQYAIGKIYLRGGLEREARTWINKSAAAGYPQAKMWVAEQKMKAEFRSRKGGMLAASRRMMATKGE
;
A
#
# COMPACT_ATOMS: atom_id res chain seq x y z
N MET A 1 14.07 19.79 36.82
CA MET A 1 14.00 20.19 35.40
C MET A 1 15.22 19.61 34.72
N GLU A 2 15.07 18.65 33.80
CA GLU A 2 16.03 18.28 32.72
C GLU A 2 15.51 17.02 32.00
N THR A 3 14.56 17.17 31.08
CA THR A 3 13.99 16.07 30.24
C THR A 3 14.12 16.37 28.74
N LYS A 4 15.25 16.94 28.30
CA LYS A 4 15.49 17.25 26.88
C LYS A 4 16.45 16.31 26.15
N ARG A 5 17.07 15.34 26.85
CA ARG A 5 18.02 14.38 26.26
C ARG A 5 17.43 13.24 25.39
N PRO A 6 16.18 12.75 25.54
CA PRO A 6 15.73 11.58 24.76
C PRO A 6 15.35 11.91 23.31
N LEU A 7 14.90 13.14 23.03
CA LEU A 7 14.54 13.58 21.68
C LEU A 7 15.77 13.71 20.76
N LEU A 8 16.92 14.14 21.30
CA LEU A 8 18.15 14.29 20.51
C LEU A 8 18.69 12.93 20.05
N LEU A 9 18.56 11.89 20.88
CA LEU A 9 18.97 10.52 20.55
C LEU A 9 18.07 9.87 19.50
N MET A 10 16.76 10.12 19.55
CA MET A 10 15.85 9.68 18.48
C MET A 10 16.17 10.35 17.14
N VAL A 11 16.43 11.66 17.13
CA VAL A 11 16.76 12.38 15.90
C VAL A 11 18.11 11.91 15.33
N LEU A 12 19.10 11.66 16.19
CA LEU A 12 20.40 11.11 15.76
C LEU A 12 20.27 9.67 15.22
N ALA A 13 19.42 8.83 15.80
CA ALA A 13 19.17 7.48 15.31
C ALA A 13 18.48 7.48 13.93
N VAL A 14 17.56 8.43 13.70
CA VAL A 14 16.89 8.63 12.40
C VAL A 14 17.89 9.09 11.32
N ILE A 15 18.86 9.93 11.66
CA ILE A 15 19.90 10.39 10.73
C ILE A 15 20.91 9.27 10.41
N ALA A 16 21.31 8.48 11.41
CA ALA A 16 22.25 7.37 11.23
C ALA A 16 21.68 6.24 10.35
N ALA A 17 20.36 5.99 10.42
CA ALA A 17 19.68 4.99 9.59
C ALA A 17 19.58 5.39 8.11
N LEU A 18 19.83 6.66 7.77
CA LEU A 18 19.78 7.16 6.40
C LEU A 18 21.05 6.86 5.59
N GLN A 19 22.16 6.49 6.24
CA GLN A 19 23.47 6.33 5.58
C GLN A 19 23.89 4.87 5.31
N SER A 20 23.09 3.87 5.70
CA SER A 20 23.54 2.47 5.71
C SER A 20 22.71 1.45 4.92
N ALA A 21 21.79 1.88 4.05
CA ALA A 21 21.04 0.92 3.22
C ALA A 21 21.84 0.48 1.98
N PRO A 22 22.24 -0.81 1.85
CA PRO A 22 22.87 -1.30 0.63
C PRO A 22 21.82 -1.35 -0.48
N ALA A 23 22.10 -0.62 -1.56
CA ALA A 23 21.40 -0.76 -2.83
C ALA A 23 21.79 -2.11 -3.46
N PHE A 24 21.02 -3.18 -3.26
CA PHE A 24 21.16 -4.38 -4.08
C PHE A 24 19.81 -4.96 -4.49
N ALA A 25 19.71 -5.13 -5.81
CA ALA A 25 18.57 -5.61 -6.56
C ALA A 25 18.13 -7.02 -6.12
N VAL A 26 16.83 -7.19 -5.87
CA VAL A 26 16.18 -8.51 -5.91
C VAL A 26 14.97 -8.40 -6.83
N GLY A 27 15.13 -9.03 -8.00
CA GLY A 27 14.22 -8.95 -9.13
C GLY A 27 12.95 -9.78 -8.96
N SER A 28 11.84 -9.22 -9.46
CA SER A 28 10.71 -9.81 -10.19
C SER A 28 10.04 -11.13 -9.80
N LEU A 29 10.48 -11.89 -8.80
CA LEU A 29 9.84 -13.13 -8.32
C LEU A 29 9.03 -12.96 -7.02
N GLN A 30 9.11 -11.79 -6.38
CA GLN A 30 8.50 -11.49 -5.07
C GLN A 30 7.19 -10.70 -5.18
N ARG A 31 6.47 -10.82 -6.30
CA ARG A 31 5.21 -10.09 -6.49
C ARG A 31 4.02 -10.69 -5.73
N ASP A 32 4.18 -11.89 -5.14
CA ASP A 32 3.08 -12.60 -4.45
C ASP A 32 3.37 -12.94 -2.96
N GLN A 33 4.61 -12.77 -2.49
CA GLN A 33 4.95 -12.80 -1.07
C GLN A 33 5.39 -11.41 -0.66
N GLY A 34 4.43 -10.58 -0.29
CA GLY A 34 4.72 -9.29 0.29
C GLY A 34 5.65 -9.40 1.51
N TYR A 35 6.44 -8.36 1.77
CA TYR A 35 7.40 -8.30 2.85
C TYR A 35 7.22 -7.01 3.66
N LEU A 36 7.10 -7.16 4.98
CA LEU A 36 7.17 -6.05 5.93
C LEU A 36 8.46 -6.19 6.73
N SER A 37 9.24 -5.12 6.80
CA SER A 37 10.37 -5.06 7.72
C SER A 37 9.86 -5.12 9.17
N ASP A 38 10.73 -5.45 10.12
CA ASP A 38 10.34 -5.45 11.53
C ASP A 38 9.96 -4.05 12.02
N VAL A 39 10.55 -3.01 11.42
CA VAL A 39 10.17 -1.61 11.63
C VAL A 39 8.74 -1.35 11.13
N ASP A 40 8.37 -1.88 9.97
CA ASP A 40 7.00 -1.74 9.44
C ASP A 40 5.98 -2.42 10.36
N LYS A 41 6.29 -3.62 10.83
CA LYS A 41 5.42 -4.37 11.75
C LYS A 41 5.22 -3.60 13.06
N ALA A 42 6.31 -3.14 13.67
CA ALA A 42 6.25 -2.35 14.90
C ALA A 42 5.51 -1.03 14.69
N ALA A 43 5.67 -0.37 13.55
CA ALA A 43 4.92 0.85 13.22
C ALA A 43 3.42 0.57 13.09
N ILE A 44 3.03 -0.53 12.43
CA ILE A 44 1.63 -0.93 12.31
C ILE A 44 1.03 -1.21 13.69
N GLU A 45 1.70 -2.00 14.53
CA GLU A 45 1.25 -2.35 15.88
C GLU A 45 1.02 -1.07 16.73
N ASN A 46 2.02 -0.20 16.80
CA ASN A 46 1.91 1.06 17.53
C ASN A 46 0.76 1.95 17.00
N MET A 47 0.58 2.02 15.68
CA MET A 47 -0.51 2.80 15.08
C MET A 47 -1.89 2.19 15.38
N GLN A 48 -1.99 0.87 15.44
CA GLN A 48 -3.22 0.17 15.81
C GLN A 48 -3.59 0.45 17.27
N ASP A 49 -2.63 0.33 18.18
CA ASP A 49 -2.86 0.51 19.62
C ASP A 49 -3.24 1.94 19.99
N LEU A 50 -2.56 2.93 19.39
CA LEU A 50 -2.73 4.33 19.77
C LEU A 50 -3.85 5.02 18.98
N MET A 51 -4.08 4.60 17.74
CA MET A 51 -4.84 5.39 16.76
C MET A 51 -5.66 4.53 15.80
N GLY A 52 -5.87 3.24 16.06
CA GLY A 52 -6.45 2.28 15.11
C GLY A 52 -7.84 2.65 14.59
N ASP A 53 -8.62 3.40 15.35
CA ASP A 53 -9.96 3.88 14.94
C ASP A 53 -9.92 5.17 14.13
N ARG A 54 -8.80 5.89 14.13
CA ARG A 54 -8.69 7.14 13.39
C ARG A 54 -8.55 6.88 11.89
N PRO A 55 -9.35 7.55 11.04
CA PRO A 55 -9.33 7.27 9.60
C PRO A 55 -7.99 7.58 8.93
N ASP A 56 -7.25 8.58 9.40
CA ASP A 56 -5.90 8.93 8.92
C ASP A 56 -4.88 7.82 9.23
N ALA A 57 -4.90 7.27 10.44
CA ALA A 57 -4.05 6.15 10.85
C ALA A 57 -4.37 4.87 10.07
N GLN A 58 -5.64 4.54 9.88
CA GLN A 58 -6.06 3.41 9.06
C GLN A 58 -5.55 3.52 7.61
N TYR A 59 -5.58 4.73 7.03
CA TYR A 59 -4.99 4.96 5.71
C TYR A 59 -3.46 4.79 5.73
N ALA A 60 -2.78 5.30 6.76
CA ALA A 60 -1.33 5.15 6.91
C ALA A 60 -0.90 3.69 7.05
N ILE A 61 -1.60 2.90 7.87
CA ILE A 61 -1.39 1.44 8.00
C ILE A 61 -1.55 0.77 6.63
N GLY A 62 -2.62 1.10 5.90
CA GLY A 62 -2.84 0.58 4.55
C GLY A 62 -1.70 0.92 3.58
N LYS A 63 -1.11 2.11 3.67
CA LYS A 63 0.06 2.51 2.87
C LYS A 63 1.31 1.70 3.22
N ILE A 64 1.52 1.33 4.48
CA ILE A 64 2.63 0.47 4.90
C ILE A 64 2.47 -0.92 4.28
N TYR A 65 1.27 -1.50 4.33
CA TYR A 65 0.97 -2.76 3.66
C TYR A 65 1.18 -2.70 2.13
N LEU A 66 0.80 -1.60 1.46
CA LEU A 66 1.07 -1.43 0.02
C LEU A 66 2.56 -1.41 -0.31
N ARG A 67 3.36 -0.72 0.52
CA ARG A 67 4.83 -0.71 0.35
C ARG A 67 5.41 -2.11 0.47
N GLY A 68 4.85 -2.91 1.38
CA GLY A 68 5.22 -4.31 1.53
C GLY A 68 4.64 -5.25 0.48
N GLY A 69 3.91 -4.78 -0.54
CA GLY A 69 3.27 -5.66 -1.53
C GLY A 69 2.09 -6.48 -1.00
N LEU A 70 1.62 -6.20 0.22
CA LEU A 70 0.50 -6.87 0.88
C LEU A 70 -0.81 -6.16 0.53
N GLU A 71 -1.22 -6.29 -0.73
CA GLU A 71 -2.34 -5.50 -1.24
C GLU A 71 -3.69 -5.84 -0.60
N ARG A 72 -3.88 -7.08 -0.13
CA ARG A 72 -5.14 -7.53 0.47
C ARG A 72 -5.37 -6.82 1.81
N GLU A 73 -4.35 -6.83 2.65
CA GLU A 73 -4.30 -6.17 3.95
C GLU A 73 -4.44 -4.66 3.78
N ALA A 74 -3.69 -4.09 2.82
CA ALA A 74 -3.81 -2.69 2.47
C ALA A 74 -5.24 -2.28 2.11
N ARG A 75 -5.92 -3.05 1.24
CA ARG A 75 -7.31 -2.78 0.86
C ARG A 75 -8.23 -2.77 2.07
N THR A 76 -8.08 -3.71 2.99
CA THR A 76 -8.90 -3.78 4.21
C THR A 76 -8.77 -2.51 5.03
N TRP A 77 -7.55 -2.05 5.28
CA TRP A 77 -7.29 -0.84 6.07
C TRP A 77 -7.74 0.44 5.37
N ILE A 78 -7.46 0.57 4.08
CA ILE A 78 -7.87 1.75 3.30
C ILE A 78 -9.40 1.81 3.15
N ASN A 79 -10.08 0.67 3.00
CA ASN A 79 -11.54 0.64 2.93
C ASN A 79 -12.19 1.08 4.25
N LYS A 80 -11.65 0.70 5.41
CA LYS A 80 -12.11 1.19 6.71
C LYS A 80 -11.99 2.72 6.80
N SER A 81 -10.82 3.25 6.42
CA SER A 81 -10.57 4.69 6.38
C SER A 81 -11.52 5.44 5.44
N ALA A 82 -11.78 4.87 4.24
CA ALA A 82 -12.69 5.44 3.26
C ALA A 82 -14.15 5.43 3.75
N ALA A 83 -14.58 4.35 4.42
CA ALA A 83 -15.91 4.23 5.01
C ALA A 83 -16.13 5.28 6.11
N ALA A 84 -15.09 5.57 6.90
CA ALA A 84 -15.09 6.63 7.89
C ALA A 84 -14.95 8.06 7.30
N GLY A 85 -14.86 8.19 5.97
CA GLY A 85 -14.94 9.49 5.30
C GLY A 85 -13.61 10.10 4.88
N TYR A 86 -12.47 9.45 5.12
CA TYR A 86 -11.16 10.05 4.85
C TYR A 86 -10.94 10.32 3.35
N PRO A 87 -10.67 11.57 2.94
CA PRO A 87 -10.64 11.95 1.52
C PRO A 87 -9.64 11.16 0.69
N GLN A 88 -8.40 11.01 1.18
CA GLN A 88 -7.34 10.31 0.46
C GLN A 88 -7.66 8.82 0.29
N ALA A 89 -8.29 8.20 1.29
CA ALA A 89 -8.73 6.81 1.19
C ALA A 89 -9.87 6.65 0.18
N LYS A 90 -10.85 7.56 0.18
CA LYS A 90 -11.93 7.58 -0.83
C LYS A 90 -11.39 7.72 -2.25
N MET A 91 -10.46 8.65 -2.46
CA MET A 91 -9.79 8.84 -3.75
C MET A 91 -9.06 7.57 -4.18
N TRP A 92 -8.31 6.94 -3.27
CA TRP A 92 -7.62 5.69 -3.56
C TRP A 92 -8.60 4.59 -3.97
N VAL A 93 -9.69 4.39 -3.24
CA VAL A 93 -10.70 3.37 -3.57
C VAL A 93 -11.34 3.66 -4.93
N ALA A 94 -11.66 4.91 -5.23
CA ALA A 94 -12.22 5.32 -6.52
C ALA A 94 -11.24 5.02 -7.66
N GLU A 95 -9.96 5.35 -7.50
CA GLU A 95 -8.91 5.06 -8.48
C GLU A 95 -8.81 3.54 -8.76
N GLN A 96 -8.86 2.72 -7.72
CA GLN A 96 -8.77 1.27 -7.86
C GLN A 96 -9.98 0.68 -8.60
N LYS A 97 -11.19 1.22 -8.38
CA LYS A 97 -12.40 0.84 -9.12
C LYS A 97 -12.28 1.20 -10.60
N MET A 98 -11.88 2.43 -10.91
CA MET A 98 -11.69 2.88 -12.29
C MET A 98 -10.66 2.00 -13.03
N LYS A 99 -9.54 1.66 -12.38
CA LYS A 99 -8.55 0.73 -12.94
C LYS A 99 -9.13 -0.66 -13.20
N ALA A 100 -9.97 -1.17 -12.30
CA ALA A 100 -10.61 -2.47 -12.47
C ALA A 100 -11.61 -2.47 -13.64
N GLU A 101 -12.44 -1.44 -13.75
CA GLU A 101 -13.40 -1.26 -14.84
C GLU A 101 -12.68 -1.13 -16.19
N PHE A 102 -11.62 -0.32 -16.25
CA PHE A 102 -10.81 -0.17 -17.46
C PHE A 102 -10.19 -1.51 -17.90
N ARG A 103 -9.62 -2.28 -16.97
CA ARG A 103 -9.09 -3.62 -17.26
C ARG A 103 -10.17 -4.57 -17.79
N SER A 104 -11.36 -4.56 -17.18
CA SER A 104 -12.50 -5.37 -17.62
C SER A 104 -12.93 -5.02 -19.04
N ARG A 105 -13.12 -3.72 -19.33
CA ARG A 105 -13.50 -3.24 -20.67
C ARG A 105 -12.47 -3.61 -21.73
N LYS A 106 -11.18 -3.42 -21.44
CA LYS A 106 -10.09 -3.80 -22.35
C LYS A 106 -10.09 -5.31 -22.62
N GLY A 107 -10.28 -6.13 -21.60
CA GLY A 107 -10.38 -7.59 -21.74
C GLY A 107 -11.57 -8.02 -22.61
N GLY A 108 -12.74 -7.41 -22.42
CA GLY A 108 -13.93 -7.66 -23.23
C GLY A 108 -13.74 -7.29 -24.70
N MET A 109 -13.15 -6.13 -24.97
CA MET A 109 -12.83 -5.69 -26.33
C MET A 109 -11.85 -6.65 -27.02
N LEU A 110 -10.77 -7.06 -26.35
CA LEU A 110 -9.81 -8.04 -26.88
C LEU A 110 -10.46 -9.41 -27.15
N ALA A 111 -11.40 -9.84 -26.32
CA ALA A 111 -12.15 -11.06 -26.55
C ALA A 111 -13.08 -10.94 -27.77
N ALA A 112 -13.78 -9.81 -27.92
CA ALA A 112 -14.64 -9.55 -29.06
C ALA A 112 -13.86 -9.51 -30.39
N SER A 113 -12.73 -8.80 -30.43
CA SER A 113 -11.87 -8.74 -31.62
C SER A 113 -11.36 -10.12 -32.05
N ARG A 114 -10.97 -10.97 -31.10
CA ARG A 114 -10.53 -12.35 -31.40
C ARG A 114 -11.63 -13.20 -32.04
N ARG A 115 -12.88 -13.07 -31.57
CA ARG A 115 -14.03 -13.78 -32.14
C ARG A 115 -14.31 -13.36 -33.59
N MET A 116 -14.30 -12.05 -33.87
CA MET A 116 -14.57 -11.55 -35.23
C MET A 116 -13.50 -11.97 -36.25
N MET A 117 -12.23 -12.09 -35.83
CA MET A 117 -11.14 -12.56 -36.70
C MET A 117 -11.28 -14.06 -36.99
N ALA A 118 -11.73 -14.86 -36.03
CA ALA A 118 -11.95 -16.30 -36.22
C ALA A 118 -13.09 -16.59 -37.20
N THR A 119 -14.15 -15.78 -37.22
CA THR A 119 -15.33 -16.00 -38.10
C THR A 119 -15.18 -15.46 -39.52
N LYS A 120 -14.12 -14.69 -39.82
CA LYS A 120 -13.87 -14.12 -41.17
C LYS A 120 -12.82 -14.90 -41.98
N GLY A 121 -12.23 -15.93 -41.38
CA GLY A 121 -11.21 -16.79 -42.01
C GLY A 121 -11.73 -18.10 -42.59
N GLU A 122 -13.05 -18.30 -42.59
CA GLU A 122 -13.78 -19.41 -43.25
C GLU A 122 -14.48 -18.87 -44.51
#